data_AF-A0A6J7JN33-F1
#
_entry.id   AF-A0A6J7JN33-F1
#
_cell.length_a   1.000
_cell.length_b   1.000
_cell.length_c   1.000
_cell.angle_alpha   90.00
_cell.angle_beta   90.00
_cell.angle_gamma   90.00
#
_symmetry.space_group_name_H-M   'P 1'
#
loop_
_entity.id
_entity.type
_entity.pdbx_description
1 polymer ?
#
loop_
_entity_poly.entity_id
_entity_poly.type
_entity_poly.pdbx_seq_one_letter_code
_entity_poly.pdbx_strand_id
1 'polypeptide(L)'
;MLNAAMRDRDLLGGPETSMDIRFDEFMSDDLGTIRRIYDLAGQPMDARAEAALANYGATHERDRFGKVIYDVDQIGIDVPARREQMRAYSEHFGIPDEPW
;
A
#
# COMPACT_ATOMS: atom_id res chain seq x y z
N MET A 1 -11.82 -10.29 -9.40
CA MET A 1 -11.27 -10.55 -8.05
C MET A 1 -11.19 -9.28 -7.22
N LEU A 2 -10.59 -8.18 -7.71
CA LEU A 2 -10.46 -6.92 -6.96
C LEU A 2 -11.78 -6.36 -6.39
N ASN A 3 -12.80 -6.14 -7.24
CA ASN A 3 -14.09 -5.60 -6.79
C ASN A 3 -14.80 -6.50 -5.78
N ALA A 4 -14.57 -7.81 -5.83
CA ALA A 4 -15.12 -8.73 -4.84
C ALA A 4 -14.41 -8.57 -3.49
N ALA A 5 -13.08 -8.46 -3.48
CA ALA A 5 -12.32 -8.21 -2.25
C ALA A 5 -12.72 -6.88 -1.57
N MET A 6 -12.95 -5.82 -2.35
CA MET A 6 -13.44 -4.54 -1.82
C MET A 6 -14.83 -4.66 -1.21
N ARG A 7 -15.78 -5.27 -1.94
CA ARG A 7 -17.18 -5.40 -1.50
C ARG A 7 -17.31 -6.32 -0.27
N ASP A 8 -16.55 -7.40 -0.25
CA ASP A 8 -16.71 -8.46 0.75
C ASP A 8 -15.88 -8.19 2.02
N ARG A 9 -15.14 -7.07 2.08
CA ARG A 9 -14.32 -6.67 3.24
C ARG A 9 -15.13 -6.59 4.54
N ASP A 10 -16.36 -6.09 4.48
CA ASP A 10 -17.22 -5.97 5.65
C ASP A 10 -17.58 -7.35 6.24
N LEU A 11 -17.57 -8.41 5.42
CA LEU A 11 -17.79 -9.78 5.89
C LEU A 11 -16.63 -10.29 6.77
N LEU A 12 -15.45 -9.65 6.69
CA LEU A 12 -14.28 -9.97 7.50
C LEU A 12 -14.19 -9.12 8.78
N GLY A 13 -15.17 -8.26 9.05
CA GLY A 13 -15.15 -7.32 10.18
C GLY A 13 -14.78 -5.89 9.79
N GLY A 14 -14.60 -5.62 8.49
CA GLY A 14 -14.41 -4.26 7.98
C GLY A 14 -13.18 -3.56 8.59
N PRO A 15 -13.25 -2.26 8.91
CA PRO A 15 -12.10 -1.50 9.43
C PRO A 15 -11.64 -1.95 10.83
N GLU A 16 -12.46 -2.68 11.58
CA GLU A 16 -12.12 -3.14 12.94
C GLU A 16 -11.10 -4.29 12.94
N THR A 17 -10.96 -5.00 11.82
CA THR A 17 -10.10 -6.19 11.69
C THR A 17 -9.18 -6.12 10.48
N SER A 18 -9.29 -5.07 9.67
CA SER A 18 -8.52 -4.89 8.45
C SER A 18 -8.17 -3.43 8.19
N MET A 19 -6.97 -3.17 7.70
CA MET A 19 -6.48 -1.83 7.37
C MET A 19 -6.01 -1.78 5.92
N ASP A 20 -6.30 -0.66 5.26
CA ASP A 20 -5.72 -0.32 3.97
C ASP A 20 -4.46 0.50 4.19
N ILE A 21 -3.40 0.16 3.47
CA ILE A 21 -2.13 0.86 3.54
C ILE A 21 -1.83 1.38 2.15
N ARG A 22 -1.98 2.70 1.97
CA ARG A 22 -1.56 3.36 0.76
C ARG A 22 -0.04 3.43 0.69
N PHE A 23 0.49 3.18 -0.50
CA PHE A 23 1.93 3.12 -0.69
C PHE A 23 2.61 4.48 -0.46
N ASP A 24 2.02 5.58 -0.91
CA ASP A 24 2.56 6.93 -0.70
C ASP A 24 2.56 7.33 0.79
N GLU A 25 1.48 7.02 1.51
CA GLU A 25 1.38 7.25 2.95
C GLU A 25 2.39 6.41 3.72
N PHE A 26 2.50 5.12 3.40
CA PHE A 26 3.49 4.23 4.00
C PHE A 26 4.93 4.73 3.76
N MET A 27 5.22 5.20 2.55
CA MET A 27 6.55 5.71 2.22
C MET A 27 6.87 7.05 2.92
N SER A 28 5.85 7.79 3.35
CA SER A 28 6.03 9.03 4.11
C SER A 28 6.26 8.82 5.61
N ASP A 29 5.70 7.73 6.17
CA ASP A 29 5.82 7.34 7.58
C ASP A 29 5.59 5.82 7.72
N ASP A 30 6.66 5.06 7.52
CA ASP A 30 6.62 3.59 7.58
C ASP A 30 6.47 3.10 9.02
N LEU A 31 7.22 3.68 9.96
CA LEU A 31 7.19 3.32 11.37
C LEU A 31 5.83 3.61 12.01
N GLY A 32 5.23 4.78 11.73
CA GLY A 32 3.89 5.11 12.19
C GLY A 32 2.84 4.17 11.60
N THR A 33 3.01 3.76 10.34
CA THR A 33 2.12 2.76 9.73
C THR A 33 2.24 1.39 10.40
N ILE A 34 3.45 0.95 10.73
CA ILE A 34 3.66 -0.32 11.41
C ILE A 34 3.08 -0.30 12.82
N ARG A 35 3.21 0.80 13.57
CA ARG A 35 2.55 0.95 14.88
C ARG A 35 1.04 0.73 14.78
N ARG A 36 0.37 1.33 13.78
CA ARG A 36 -1.07 1.11 13.54
C ARG A 36 -1.41 -0.36 13.23
N ILE A 37 -0.52 -1.09 12.55
CA ILE A 37 -0.70 -2.54 12.32
C ILE A 37 -0.69 -3.30 13.65
N TYR A 38 0.29 -3.00 14.53
CA TYR A 38 0.39 -3.62 15.85
C TYR A 38 -0.85 -3.34 16.70
N ASP A 39 -1.32 -2.08 16.70
CA ASP A 39 -2.52 -1.67 17.42
C ASP A 39 -3.76 -2.43 16.93
N LEU A 40 -3.97 -2.52 15.62
CA LEU A 40 -5.07 -3.28 15.02
C LEU A 40 -5.00 -4.77 15.38
N ALA A 41 -3.80 -5.34 15.41
CA ALA A 41 -3.58 -6.74 15.76
C ALA A 41 -3.70 -7.01 17.27
N GLY A 42 -3.84 -5.97 18.11
CA GLY A 42 -3.80 -6.09 19.57
C GLY A 42 -2.46 -6.60 20.10
N GLN A 43 -1.36 -6.34 19.38
CA GLN A 43 -0.03 -6.81 19.72
C GLN A 43 0.81 -5.64 20.25
N PRO A 44 1.56 -5.82 21.36
CA PRO A 44 2.46 -4.78 21.83
C PRO A 44 3.67 -4.65 20.88
N MET A 45 3.96 -3.42 20.45
CA MET A 45 5.21 -3.09 19.77
C MET A 45 6.28 -2.79 20.82
N ASP A 46 7.11 -3.77 21.12
CA ASP A 46 8.18 -3.60 22.11
C ASP A 46 9.39 -2.83 21.54
N ALA A 47 10.27 -2.40 22.45
CA ALA A 47 11.46 -1.62 22.09
C ALA A 47 12.41 -2.39 21.14
N ARG A 48 12.38 -3.73 21.17
CA ARG A 48 13.21 -4.55 20.27
C ARG A 48 12.66 -4.49 18.85
N ALA A 49 11.34 -4.63 18.68
CA ALA A 49 10.68 -4.53 17.38
C ALA A 49 10.89 -3.14 16.76
N GLU A 50 10.74 -2.08 17.56
CA GLU A 50 10.98 -0.71 17.13
C GLU A 50 12.42 -0.49 16.67
N ALA A 51 13.41 -0.94 17.45
CA ALA A 51 14.81 -0.82 17.09
C ALA A 51 15.16 -1.62 15.81
N ALA A 52 14.58 -2.81 15.63
CA ALA A 52 14.81 -3.63 14.45
C ALA A 52 14.28 -2.96 13.18
N LEU A 53 13.10 -2.36 13.24
CA LEU A 53 12.48 -1.64 12.13
C LEU A 53 13.25 -0.38 11.76
N ALA A 54 13.63 0.43 12.77
CA ALA A 54 14.45 1.62 12.55
C ALA A 54 15.80 1.27 11.91
N ASN A 55 16.44 0.19 12.36
CA ASN A 55 17.69 -0.29 11.76
C ASN A 55 17.49 -0.80 10.32
N TYR A 56 16.38 -1.48 10.04
CA TYR A 56 16.08 -1.92 8.68
C TYR A 56 15.94 -0.74 7.73
N GLY A 57 15.14 0.27 8.10
CA GLY A 57 14.96 1.49 7.30
C GLY A 57 16.27 2.22 7.04
N ALA A 58 17.15 2.31 8.04
CA ALA A 58 18.46 2.96 7.91
C ALA A 58 19.45 2.20 7.01
N THR A 59 19.27 0.89 6.83
CA THR A 59 20.22 0.03 6.07
C THR A 59 19.69 -0.41 4.70
N HIS A 60 18.39 -0.25 4.46
CA HIS A 60 17.70 -0.65 3.25
C HIS A 60 17.01 0.55 2.60
N GLU A 61 17.82 1.56 2.27
CA GLU A 61 17.35 2.74 1.54
C GLU A 61 16.65 2.33 0.24
N ARG A 62 15.52 2.98 -0.02
CA ARG A 62 14.75 2.78 -1.24
C ARG A 62 15.60 3.16 -2.45
N ASP A 63 15.42 2.41 -3.53
CA ASP A 63 16.13 2.63 -4.81
C ASP A 63 17.65 2.50 -4.71
N ARG A 64 18.17 1.86 -3.64
CA ARG A 64 19.61 1.58 -3.46
C ARG A 64 20.27 0.93 -4.68
N PHE A 65 19.51 0.12 -5.44
CA PHE A 65 19.98 -0.55 -6.66
C PHE A 65 19.38 0.05 -7.95
N GLY A 66 18.85 1.26 -7.87
CA GLY A 66 18.18 1.94 -8.97
C GLY A 66 16.65 1.78 -8.95
N LYS A 67 16.01 2.48 -9.88
CA LYS A 67 14.55 2.49 -10.10
C LYS A 67 14.20 1.72 -11.35
N VAL A 68 13.05 1.04 -11.32
CA VAL A 68 12.43 0.50 -12.52
C VAL A 68 11.61 1.61 -13.18
N ILE A 69 11.88 1.88 -14.45
CA ILE A 69 11.02 2.74 -15.27
C ILE A 69 9.98 1.83 -15.92
N TYR A 70 8.71 2.07 -15.62
CA TYR A 70 7.62 1.39 -16.27
C TYR A 70 7.35 2.06 -17.62
N ASP A 71 7.42 1.28 -18.69
CA ASP A 71 7.00 1.68 -20.04
C ASP A 71 5.84 0.78 -20.46
N VAL A 72 4.64 1.32 -20.35
CA VAL A 72 3.37 0.61 -20.63
C VAL A 72 3.19 0.33 -22.12
N ASP A 73 3.83 1.13 -22.99
CA ASP A 73 3.76 0.97 -24.45
C ASP A 73 4.51 -0.29 -24.88
N GLN A 74 5.62 -0.64 -24.22
CA GLN A 74 6.41 -1.85 -24.51
C GLN A 74 5.65 -3.15 -24.28
N ILE A 75 4.61 -3.12 -23.45
CA ILE A 75 3.80 -4.28 -23.09
C ILE A 75 2.38 -4.22 -23.66
N GLY A 76 2.10 -3.23 -24.52
CA GLY A 76 0.84 -3.11 -25.25
C GLY A 76 -0.38 -2.88 -24.34
N ILE A 77 -0.20 -2.17 -23.22
CA ILE A 77 -1.32 -1.82 -22.34
C ILE A 77 -2.04 -0.58 -22.89
N ASP A 78 -3.34 -0.72 -23.14
CA ASP A 78 -4.23 0.42 -23.33
C ASP A 78 -4.49 1.10 -21.98
N VAL A 79 -3.78 2.19 -21.72
CA VAL A 79 -3.85 2.94 -20.45
C VAL A 79 -5.26 3.50 -20.20
N PRO A 80 -5.92 4.22 -21.12
CA PRO A 80 -7.29 4.67 -20.93
C PRO A 80 -8.26 3.53 -20.58
N ALA A 81 -8.21 2.41 -21.32
CA ALA A 81 -9.07 1.27 -21.02
C ALA A 81 -8.76 0.65 -19.66
N ARG A 82 -7.48 0.60 -19.27
CA ARG A 82 -7.07 0.06 -17.97
C ARG A 82 -7.50 0.97 -16.82
N ARG A 83 -7.37 2.30 -16.95
CA ARG A 83 -7.88 3.28 -15.97
C ARG A 83 -9.38 3.11 -15.76
N GLU A 84 -10.14 2.97 -16.84
CA GLU A 84 -11.58 2.75 -16.75
C GLU A 84 -11.92 1.46 -16.00
N GLN A 85 -11.22 0.36 -16.28
CA GLN A 85 -11.41 -0.90 -15.56
C GLN A 85 -11.08 -0.80 -14.06
N MET A 86 -10.15 0.09 -13.67
CA MET A 86 -9.71 0.31 -12.28
C MET A 86 -10.42 1.48 -11.60
N ARG A 87 -11.35 2.18 -12.26
CA ARG A 87 -11.99 3.40 -11.76
C ARG A 87 -12.64 3.21 -10.39
N ALA A 88 -13.44 2.15 -10.24
CA ALA A 88 -14.11 1.84 -8.99
C ALA A 88 -13.14 1.66 -7.81
N TYR A 89 -11.97 1.06 -8.04
CA TYR A 89 -10.94 0.91 -7.02
C TYR A 89 -10.27 2.24 -6.69
N SER A 90 -9.87 2.98 -7.72
CA SER A 90 -9.13 4.23 -7.54
C SER A 90 -9.98 5.31 -6.87
N GLU A 91 -11.27 5.40 -7.22
CA GLU A 91 -12.22 6.30 -6.58
C GLU A 91 -12.49 5.91 -5.12
N HIS A 92 -12.65 4.62 -4.83
CA HIS A 92 -12.89 4.14 -3.47
C HIS A 92 -11.74 4.46 -2.52
N PHE A 93 -10.48 4.35 -2.99
CA PHE A 93 -9.28 4.60 -2.18
C PHE A 93 -8.65 5.99 -2.39
N GLY A 94 -9.25 6.85 -3.21
CA GLY A 94 -8.72 8.18 -3.53
C GLY A 94 -7.35 8.16 -4.18
N ILE A 95 -7.09 7.17 -5.05
CA ILE A 95 -5.82 7.01 -5.76
C ILE A 95 -5.88 7.88 -7.03
N PRO A 96 -4.96 8.85 -7.18
CA PRO A 96 -4.92 9.67 -8.38
C PRO A 96 -4.41 8.88 -9.58
N ASP A 97 -4.84 9.27 -10.78
CA ASP A 97 -4.24 8.75 -12.00
C ASP A 97 -2.76 9.15 -12.05
N GLU A 98 -1.90 8.16 -12.29
CA GLU A 98 -0.49 8.41 -12.52
C GLU A 98 -0.30 9.23 -13.81
N PRO A 99 0.71 10.12 -13.88
CA PRO A 99 0.82 11.13 -14.95
C PRO A 99 1.33 10.60 -16.31
N TRP A 100 1.30 9.28 -16.52
CA TRP A 100 1.81 8.60 -17.72
C TRP A 100 0.72 7.79 -18.42
#